data_AF-A0A316H7S4-F1
#
_entry.id   AF-A0A316H7S4-F1
#
_cell.length_a   1.000
_cell.length_b   1.000
_cell.length_c   1.000
_cell.angle_alpha   90.00
_cell.angle_beta   90.00
_cell.angle_gamma   90.00
#
_symmetry.space_group_name_H-M   'P 1'
#
loop_
_entity.id
_entity.type
_entity.pdbx_description
1 polymer ?
#
loop_
_entity_poly.entity_id
_entity_poly.type
_entity_poly.pdbx_seq_one_letter_code
_entity_poly.pdbx_strand_id
1 'polypeptide(L)'
;MIFSAARLRRFACAATAAFALSAMLSASSRAEQPAIERMEISARPISQFQIGLDQKMFGPLEFVGGLELTSSSRNFGALSAFRFLEPGSDFVGVADTGFWFFGRIARDPALRPTGVENFRMVQMVDASGIAFEKKWLADAEGLAVKDGIATVGFERMHRVAQYQIDPDNMKPPLCELDFLVPRNELRQNRGFETVAYSAGKGGLVVVSEKSLDVAGNIFAAIIEGPQKGVFTVKRDGEFDITDGAFLPDGDLLLLERSFSMASGVKMRLRRIASDSIARGKVADGPVLLEANMGYQIDNMEGLDVWQRSDGALMVSLISDDNHSILQRNLYLEFILHDD
;
A
#
# COMPACT_ATOMS: atom_id res chain seq x y z
N MET A 1 1.45 1.19 -96.98
CA MET A 1 0.89 -0.11 -97.40
C MET A 1 0.60 -0.93 -96.15
N ILE A 2 -0.63 -0.85 -95.63
CA ILE A 2 -1.75 -1.82 -95.66
C ILE A 2 -1.92 -2.48 -94.26
N PHE A 3 -3.17 -2.50 -93.78
CA PHE A 3 -3.77 -3.27 -92.66
C PHE A 3 -3.51 -2.78 -91.21
N SER A 4 -4.44 -2.85 -90.26
CA SER A 4 -5.89 -3.09 -90.25
C SER A 4 -6.40 -2.82 -88.83
N ALA A 5 -7.67 -2.43 -88.71
CA ALA A 5 -8.40 -2.30 -87.46
C ALA A 5 -8.54 -3.62 -86.69
N ALA A 6 -8.46 -3.57 -85.35
CA ALA A 6 -9.27 -4.44 -84.47
C ALA A 6 -9.28 -3.97 -83.00
N ARG A 7 -10.45 -3.48 -82.58
CA ARG A 7 -11.18 -3.93 -81.37
C ARG A 7 -10.63 -3.54 -79.99
N LEU A 8 -11.10 -2.36 -79.57
CA LEU A 8 -11.88 -2.12 -78.36
C LEU A 8 -12.49 -3.42 -77.74
N ARG A 9 -11.98 -3.87 -76.59
CA ARG A 9 -12.69 -4.57 -75.50
C ARG A 9 -11.68 -5.04 -74.45
N ARG A 10 -12.04 -4.84 -73.17
CA ARG A 10 -11.40 -5.34 -71.93
C ARG A 10 -10.45 -4.38 -71.21
N PHE A 11 -10.98 -3.27 -70.71
CA PHE A 11 -10.47 -2.65 -69.47
C PHE A 11 -11.66 -2.15 -68.64
N ALA A 12 -12.45 -3.09 -68.13
CA ALA A 12 -13.45 -2.83 -67.09
C ALA A 12 -13.43 -4.06 -66.16
N CYS A 13 -12.59 -3.98 -65.12
CA CYS A 13 -12.57 -4.77 -63.88
C CYS A 13 -11.16 -4.71 -63.28
N ALA A 14 -10.69 -3.52 -62.89
CA ALA A 14 -9.45 -3.38 -62.12
C ALA A 14 -9.44 -2.11 -61.26
N ALA A 15 -10.60 -1.67 -60.75
CA ALA A 15 -10.70 -0.46 -59.93
C ALA A 15 -11.65 -0.58 -58.73
N THR A 16 -11.95 -1.81 -58.28
CA THR A 16 -12.79 -2.08 -57.10
C THR A 16 -12.19 -3.15 -56.18
N ALA A 17 -10.88 -3.36 -56.22
CA ALA A 17 -10.18 -4.30 -55.34
C ALA A 17 -8.98 -3.70 -54.58
N ALA A 18 -8.87 -2.36 -54.54
CA ALA A 18 -7.78 -1.67 -53.83
C ALA A 18 -8.25 -0.79 -52.66
N PHE A 19 -9.56 -0.72 -52.39
CA PHE A 19 -10.12 0.03 -51.25
C PHE A 19 -10.84 -0.85 -50.22
N ALA A 20 -10.75 -2.17 -50.35
CA ALA A 20 -11.31 -3.14 -49.40
C ALA A 20 -10.24 -3.95 -48.64
N LEU A 21 -8.96 -3.53 -48.70
CA LEU A 21 -7.85 -4.19 -48.03
C LEU A 21 -7.04 -3.24 -47.14
N SER A 22 -7.67 -2.18 -46.61
CA SER A 22 -7.06 -1.28 -45.61
C SER A 22 -7.90 -1.16 -44.34
N ALA A 23 -8.90 -2.04 -44.15
CA ALA A 23 -9.83 -2.01 -43.03
C ALA A 23 -9.72 -3.22 -42.08
N MET A 24 -8.62 -3.98 -42.12
CA MET A 24 -8.42 -5.16 -41.26
C MET A 24 -7.00 -5.27 -40.69
N LEU A 25 -6.48 -4.15 -40.19
CA LEU A 25 -5.37 -4.15 -39.22
C LEU A 25 -5.71 -3.18 -38.08
N SER A 26 -6.94 -3.25 -37.57
CA SER A 26 -7.13 -2.96 -36.15
C SER A 26 -6.49 -4.13 -35.42
N ALA A 27 -5.19 -4.04 -35.17
CA ALA A 27 -4.58 -4.85 -34.13
C ALA A 27 -5.33 -4.46 -32.85
N SER A 28 -6.30 -5.27 -32.46
CA SER A 28 -6.83 -5.23 -31.11
C SER A 28 -5.63 -5.46 -30.22
N SER A 29 -5.06 -4.39 -29.66
CA SER A 29 -4.08 -4.47 -28.59
C SER A 29 -4.83 -5.09 -27.42
N ARG A 30 -4.88 -6.41 -27.38
CA ARG A 30 -5.35 -7.14 -26.21
C ARG A 30 -4.35 -6.76 -25.13
N ALA A 31 -4.79 -5.98 -24.14
CA ALA A 31 -4.00 -5.69 -22.97
C ALA A 31 -3.43 -7.02 -22.46
N GLU A 32 -2.11 -7.17 -22.56
CA GLU A 32 -1.42 -8.36 -22.09
C GLU A 32 -1.58 -8.39 -20.57
N GLN A 33 -1.98 -9.53 -20.01
CA GLN A 33 -2.15 -9.63 -18.55
C GLN A 33 -0.83 -9.27 -17.87
N PRO A 34 -0.85 -8.50 -16.76
CA PRO A 34 0.37 -8.19 -16.03
C PRO A 34 1.05 -9.50 -15.60
N ALA A 35 2.35 -9.60 -15.85
CA ALA A 35 3.10 -10.79 -15.52
C ALA A 35 3.14 -10.99 -14.01
N ILE A 36 2.93 -12.25 -13.57
CA ILE A 36 3.12 -12.65 -12.18
C ILE A 36 4.58 -13.02 -12.00
N GLU A 37 5.31 -12.20 -11.26
CA GLU A 37 6.70 -12.50 -10.90
C GLU A 37 6.73 -13.25 -9.58
N ARG A 38 7.10 -14.52 -9.62
CA ARG A 38 7.34 -15.32 -8.41
C ARG A 38 8.81 -15.22 -8.04
N MET A 39 9.10 -15.04 -6.75
CA MET A 39 10.47 -14.92 -6.26
C MET A 39 10.64 -15.57 -4.89
N GLU A 40 11.84 -16.05 -4.65
CA GLU A 40 12.26 -16.53 -3.34
C GLU A 40 12.64 -15.35 -2.45
N ILE A 41 12.20 -15.39 -1.19
CA ILE A 41 12.55 -14.40 -0.16
C ILE A 41 13.47 -15.08 0.86
N SER A 42 14.69 -14.56 0.98
CA SER A 42 15.57 -14.95 2.08
C SER A 42 15.19 -14.13 3.32
N ALA A 43 14.89 -14.83 4.41
CA ALA A 43 14.49 -14.22 5.67
C ALA A 43 15.50 -14.53 6.77
N ARG A 44 15.99 -13.49 7.44
CA ARG A 44 16.84 -13.60 8.62
C ARG A 44 16.04 -13.23 9.87
N PRO A 45 15.84 -14.16 10.83
CA PRO A 45 15.10 -13.87 12.04
C PRO A 45 15.73 -12.78 12.90
N ILE A 46 14.88 -11.94 13.47
CA ILE A 46 15.20 -10.91 14.45
C ILE A 46 14.57 -11.32 15.77
N SER A 47 15.39 -11.66 16.76
CA SER A 47 14.94 -12.12 18.09
C SER A 47 14.98 -11.05 19.18
N GLN A 48 15.63 -9.91 18.92
CA GLN A 48 15.75 -8.78 19.83
C GLN A 48 15.31 -7.50 19.12
N PHE A 49 14.38 -6.73 19.69
CA PHE A 49 13.97 -5.46 19.10
C PHE A 49 14.97 -4.34 19.41
N GLN A 50 15.40 -4.22 20.66
CA GLN A 50 16.49 -3.31 21.02
C GLN A 50 17.83 -4.00 20.77
N ILE A 51 18.74 -3.33 20.06
CA ILE A 51 19.97 -3.95 19.58
C ILE A 51 20.85 -4.36 20.78
N GLY A 52 21.11 -5.65 20.92
CA GLY A 52 21.97 -6.22 21.95
C GLY A 52 21.31 -6.40 23.32
N LEU A 53 20.00 -6.18 23.46
CA LEU A 53 19.25 -6.38 24.71
C LEU A 53 18.09 -7.36 24.51
N ASP A 54 17.91 -8.27 25.48
CA ASP A 54 16.84 -9.29 25.48
C ASP A 54 15.49 -8.78 26.03
N GLN A 55 15.36 -7.47 26.26
CA GLN A 55 14.09 -6.86 26.68
C GLN A 55 13.02 -7.08 25.61
N LYS A 56 11.82 -7.47 26.05
CA LYS A 56 10.66 -7.68 25.17
C LYS A 56 9.58 -6.63 25.30
N MET A 57 9.44 -5.98 26.45
CA MET A 57 8.37 -5.02 26.72
C MET A 57 8.79 -3.60 26.34
N PHE A 58 7.98 -2.88 25.58
CA PHE A 58 8.18 -1.49 25.18
C PHE A 58 6.86 -0.74 25.29
N GLY A 59 6.60 -0.16 26.47
CA GLY A 59 5.26 0.31 26.81
C GLY A 59 4.28 -0.88 26.85
N PRO A 60 3.08 -0.78 26.23
CA PRO A 60 2.13 -1.88 26.15
C PRO A 60 2.47 -2.91 25.06
N LEU A 61 3.54 -2.70 24.28
CA LEU A 61 3.93 -3.60 23.19
C LEU A 61 4.97 -4.63 23.66
N GLU A 62 4.69 -5.91 23.45
CA GLU A 62 5.63 -7.01 23.67
C GLU A 62 6.16 -7.52 22.33
N PHE A 63 7.48 -7.45 22.13
CA PHE A 63 8.12 -7.93 20.91
C PHE A 63 8.10 -9.47 20.82
N VAL A 64 7.48 -9.97 19.75
CA VAL A 64 7.38 -11.41 19.45
C VAL A 64 8.58 -11.89 18.64
N GLY A 65 8.93 -11.12 17.60
CA GLY A 65 9.99 -11.44 16.66
C GLY A 65 9.86 -10.62 15.39
N GLY A 66 10.81 -10.77 14.49
CA GLY A 66 10.77 -10.15 13.18
C GLY A 66 11.64 -10.87 12.17
N LEU A 67 11.67 -10.36 10.95
CA LEU A 67 12.44 -10.85 9.83
C LEU A 67 13.10 -9.66 9.13
N GLU A 68 14.36 -9.81 8.76
CA GLU A 68 14.97 -9.02 7.70
C GLU A 68 14.84 -9.79 6.40
N LEU A 69 14.23 -9.17 5.39
CA LEU A 69 13.85 -9.79 4.14
C LEU A 69 14.75 -9.31 3.01
N THR A 70 15.21 -10.23 2.17
CA THR A 70 16.00 -9.92 0.97
C THR A 70 15.58 -10.80 -0.19
N SER A 71 15.75 -10.31 -1.42
CA SER A 71 15.64 -11.11 -2.62
C SER A 71 16.69 -10.70 -3.64
N SER A 72 17.00 -11.60 -4.57
CA SER A 72 17.84 -11.28 -5.74
C SER A 72 17.04 -10.67 -6.89
N SER A 73 15.70 -10.67 -6.81
CA SER A 73 14.85 -9.97 -7.77
C SER A 73 15.08 -8.45 -7.68
N ARG A 74 15.09 -7.79 -8.84
CA ARG A 74 15.23 -6.34 -8.94
C ARG A 74 13.94 -5.57 -8.60
N ASN A 75 12.81 -6.27 -8.57
CA ASN A 75 11.50 -5.67 -8.28
C ASN A 75 11.13 -5.81 -6.80
N PHE A 76 11.87 -6.60 -6.02
CA PHE A 76 11.67 -6.70 -4.58
C PHE A 76 12.22 -5.46 -3.87
N GLY A 77 11.39 -4.87 -2.99
CA GLY A 77 11.68 -3.65 -2.25
C GLY A 77 10.52 -2.67 -2.40
N ALA A 78 10.73 -1.40 -2.02
CA ALA A 78 9.75 -0.35 -2.24
C ALA A 78 8.39 -0.60 -1.53
N LEU A 79 8.38 -1.34 -0.41
CA LEU A 79 7.16 -1.85 0.22
C LEU A 79 6.47 -0.78 1.07
N SER A 80 5.29 -0.29 0.65
CA SER A 80 4.60 0.81 1.33
C SER A 80 3.57 0.32 2.35
N ALA A 81 2.62 -0.53 1.96
CA ALA A 81 1.57 -1.01 2.88
C ALA A 81 1.19 -2.47 2.64
N PHE A 82 0.68 -3.13 3.69
CA PHE A 82 0.19 -4.51 3.60
C PHE A 82 -0.98 -4.76 4.55
N ARG A 83 -1.82 -5.73 4.22
CA ARG A 83 -2.91 -6.23 5.07
C ARG A 83 -2.98 -7.75 4.98
N PHE A 84 -3.33 -8.39 6.10
CA PHE A 84 -3.61 -9.82 6.13
C PHE A 84 -4.97 -10.12 5.46
N LEU A 85 -4.95 -11.08 4.55
CA LEU A 85 -6.14 -11.73 3.98
C LEU A 85 -6.62 -12.84 4.91
N GLU A 86 -5.68 -13.53 5.54
CA GLU A 86 -5.92 -14.46 6.63
C GLU A 86 -5.07 -14.02 7.83
N PRO A 87 -5.66 -13.81 9.03
CA PRO A 87 -4.96 -13.27 10.19
C PRO A 87 -3.60 -13.94 10.46
N GLY A 88 -2.52 -13.18 10.29
CA GLY A 88 -1.15 -13.64 10.52
C GLY A 88 -0.60 -14.65 9.51
N SER A 89 -1.29 -14.97 8.42
CA SER A 89 -0.83 -15.92 7.40
C SER A 89 -0.70 -15.24 6.04
N ASP A 90 -1.76 -15.26 5.25
CA ASP A 90 -1.74 -14.82 3.86
C ASP A 90 -1.96 -13.31 3.81
N PHE A 91 -1.18 -12.60 3.02
CA PHE A 91 -1.22 -11.14 2.95
C PHE A 91 -1.21 -10.63 1.51
N VAL A 92 -1.68 -9.40 1.36
CA VAL A 92 -1.54 -8.56 0.18
C VAL A 92 -0.91 -7.24 0.59
N GLY A 93 -0.11 -6.65 -0.28
CA GLY A 93 0.38 -5.30 -0.11
C GLY A 93 0.61 -4.57 -1.41
N VAL A 94 1.02 -3.31 -1.29
CA VAL A 94 1.33 -2.40 -2.39
C VAL A 94 2.72 -1.82 -2.18
N ALA A 95 3.42 -1.61 -3.29
CA ALA A 95 4.73 -0.96 -3.35
C ALA A 95 4.63 0.37 -4.09
N ASP A 96 5.40 1.38 -3.69
CA ASP A 96 5.47 2.71 -4.31
C ASP A 96 5.80 2.63 -5.82
N THR A 97 6.47 1.56 -6.24
CA THR A 97 6.83 1.28 -7.63
C THR A 97 5.69 0.78 -8.50
N GLY A 98 4.47 0.65 -7.94
CA GLY A 98 3.29 0.26 -8.68
C GLY A 98 3.12 -1.24 -8.81
N PHE A 99 3.47 -1.99 -7.76
CA PHE A 99 3.25 -3.42 -7.70
C PHE A 99 2.30 -3.78 -6.57
N TRP A 100 1.42 -4.72 -6.84
CA TRP A 100 0.87 -5.58 -5.81
C TRP A 100 1.94 -6.58 -5.39
N PHE A 101 1.98 -6.91 -4.11
CA PHE A 101 2.71 -8.08 -3.64
C PHE A 101 1.81 -8.97 -2.79
N PHE A 102 2.10 -10.27 -2.82
CA PHE A 102 1.36 -11.29 -2.07
C PHE A 102 2.34 -12.28 -1.50
N GLY A 103 1.98 -12.90 -0.38
CA GLY A 103 2.75 -13.99 0.20
C GLY A 103 2.06 -14.56 1.42
N ARG A 104 2.79 -15.44 2.12
CA ARG A 104 2.36 -16.06 3.36
C ARG A 104 3.47 -15.95 4.40
N ILE A 105 3.16 -15.49 5.61
CA ILE A 105 4.11 -15.53 6.72
C ILE A 105 4.21 -16.97 7.24
N ALA A 106 5.41 -17.56 7.14
CA ALA A 106 5.72 -18.84 7.77
C ALA A 106 5.95 -18.64 9.27
N ARG A 107 5.51 -19.61 10.09
CA ARG A 107 5.59 -19.52 11.55
C ARG A 107 6.12 -20.80 12.18
N ASP A 108 6.76 -20.65 13.34
CA ASP A 108 7.18 -21.78 14.18
C ASP A 108 6.03 -22.27 15.11
N PRO A 109 6.22 -23.37 15.87
CA PRO A 109 5.22 -23.85 16.82
C PRO A 109 4.90 -22.88 17.97
N ALA A 110 5.74 -21.87 18.20
CA ALA A 110 5.50 -20.79 19.16
C ALA A 110 4.85 -19.56 18.50
N LEU A 111 4.35 -19.72 17.27
CA LEU A 111 3.67 -18.71 16.46
C LEU A 111 4.53 -17.49 16.07
N ARG A 112 5.86 -17.60 16.16
CA ARG A 112 6.78 -16.54 15.74
C ARG A 112 7.02 -16.60 14.23
N PRO A 113 7.20 -15.46 13.55
CA PRO A 113 7.50 -15.45 12.13
C PRO A 113 8.89 -16.06 11.87
N THR A 114 9.00 -16.90 10.85
CA THR A 114 10.25 -17.58 10.44
C THR A 114 10.66 -17.31 9.01
N GLY A 115 9.74 -16.85 8.16
CA GLY A 115 10.01 -16.55 6.76
C GLY A 115 8.78 -16.09 5.99
N VAL A 116 8.94 -15.94 4.68
CA VAL A 116 7.87 -15.59 3.76
C VAL A 116 7.83 -16.63 2.64
N GLU A 117 6.66 -17.22 2.42
CA GLU A 117 6.41 -18.26 1.43
C GLU A 117 5.53 -17.73 0.29
N ASN A 118 5.64 -18.35 -0.89
CA ASN A 118 4.81 -18.06 -2.07
C ASN A 118 4.79 -16.58 -2.47
N PHE A 119 5.91 -15.87 -2.27
CA PHE A 119 5.96 -14.45 -2.57
C PHE A 119 5.88 -14.21 -4.08
N ARG A 120 4.99 -13.29 -4.46
CA ARG A 120 4.80 -12.86 -5.85
C ARG A 120 4.49 -11.39 -5.93
N MET A 121 4.93 -10.78 -7.01
CA MET A 121 4.59 -9.40 -7.35
C MET A 121 3.84 -9.35 -8.68
N VAL A 122 2.86 -8.46 -8.77
CA VAL A 122 2.02 -8.26 -9.94
C VAL A 122 1.94 -6.76 -10.21
N GLN A 123 2.35 -6.34 -11.41
CA GLN A 123 2.32 -4.92 -11.76
C GLN A 123 0.88 -4.39 -11.77
N MET A 124 0.67 -3.22 -11.17
CA MET A 124 -0.62 -2.53 -11.23
C MET A 124 -0.89 -2.04 -12.65
N VAL A 125 -2.17 -2.09 -13.04
CA VAL A 125 -2.64 -1.61 -14.33
C VAL A 125 -3.58 -0.43 -14.14
N ASP A 126 -3.61 0.46 -15.14
CA ASP A 126 -4.51 1.60 -15.17
C ASP A 126 -5.95 1.18 -15.55
N ALA A 127 -6.85 2.16 -15.66
CA ALA A 127 -8.25 1.94 -16.03
C ALA A 127 -8.42 1.31 -17.44
N SER A 128 -7.41 1.41 -18.31
CA SER A 128 -7.39 0.79 -19.64
C SER A 128 -6.81 -0.64 -19.63
N GLY A 129 -6.33 -1.11 -18.47
CA GLY A 129 -5.69 -2.42 -18.33
C GLY A 129 -4.24 -2.44 -18.80
N ILE A 130 -3.65 -1.28 -19.05
CA ILE A 130 -2.26 -1.16 -19.46
C ILE A 130 -1.42 -0.91 -18.19
N ALA A 131 -0.29 -1.59 -18.08
CA ALA A 131 0.69 -1.32 -17.04
C ALA A 131 1.11 0.16 -17.09
N PHE A 132 1.22 0.82 -15.95
CA PHE A 132 1.57 2.23 -15.92
C PHE A 132 2.90 2.51 -16.65
N GLU A 133 2.84 3.24 -17.78
CA GLU A 133 4.04 3.60 -18.57
C GLU A 133 5.04 4.44 -17.77
N LYS A 134 4.54 5.21 -16.79
CA LYS A 134 5.34 6.08 -15.94
C LYS A 134 5.13 5.69 -14.49
N LYS A 135 6.24 5.34 -13.81
CA LYS A 135 6.28 4.90 -12.40
C LYS A 135 5.45 5.79 -11.45
N TRP A 136 5.50 7.12 -11.65
CA TRP A 136 4.78 8.08 -10.78
C TRP A 136 3.25 8.02 -10.86
N LEU A 137 2.66 7.30 -11.83
CA LEU A 137 1.21 7.10 -11.89
C LEU A 137 0.73 5.99 -10.94
N ALA A 138 1.66 5.18 -10.42
CA ALA A 138 1.42 3.97 -9.65
C ALA A 138 1.96 4.04 -8.22
N ASP A 139 2.30 5.25 -7.76
CA ASP A 139 2.79 5.64 -6.42
C ASP A 139 1.75 5.24 -5.35
N ALA A 140 1.73 3.97 -4.97
CA ALA A 140 0.70 3.37 -4.10
C ALA A 140 1.25 3.27 -2.68
N GLU A 141 0.70 4.07 -1.77
CA GLU A 141 1.26 4.20 -0.41
C GLU A 141 0.37 3.56 0.66
N GLY A 142 -0.93 3.85 0.65
CA GLY A 142 -1.88 3.33 1.64
C GLY A 142 -2.74 2.18 1.12
N LEU A 143 -3.08 1.22 2.00
CA LEU A 143 -3.91 0.07 1.66
C LEU A 143 -4.89 -0.30 2.78
N ALA A 144 -6.17 -0.49 2.45
CA ALA A 144 -7.13 -1.20 3.30
C ALA A 144 -7.74 -2.38 2.56
N VAL A 145 -8.14 -3.43 3.28
CA VAL A 145 -8.86 -4.56 2.72
C VAL A 145 -10.16 -4.78 3.47
N LYS A 146 -11.26 -4.97 2.73
CA LYS A 146 -12.56 -5.37 3.28
C LYS A 146 -13.32 -6.20 2.26
N ASP A 147 -13.85 -7.34 2.69
CA ASP A 147 -14.71 -8.22 1.88
C ASP A 147 -14.10 -8.59 0.50
N GLY A 148 -12.78 -8.82 0.46
CA GLY A 148 -12.04 -9.16 -0.78
C GLY A 148 -11.76 -7.96 -1.70
N ILE A 149 -12.08 -6.74 -1.27
CA ILE A 149 -11.80 -5.50 -1.98
C ILE A 149 -10.62 -4.79 -1.33
N ALA A 150 -9.58 -4.52 -2.11
CA ALA A 150 -8.49 -3.64 -1.73
C ALA A 150 -8.86 -2.19 -2.04
N THR A 151 -8.68 -1.27 -1.10
CA THR A 151 -8.78 0.17 -1.31
C THR A 151 -7.41 0.79 -1.16
N VAL A 152 -6.92 1.43 -2.22
CA VAL A 152 -5.53 1.92 -2.31
C VAL A 152 -5.51 3.44 -2.42
N GLY A 153 -4.65 4.08 -1.63
CA GLY A 153 -4.31 5.49 -1.74
C GLY A 153 -3.11 5.68 -2.66
N PHE A 154 -3.19 6.63 -3.59
CA PHE A 154 -2.09 6.94 -4.49
C PHE A 154 -1.56 8.37 -4.31
N GLU A 155 -0.25 8.50 -4.37
CA GLU A 155 0.48 9.76 -4.42
C GLU A 155 0.59 10.33 -5.84
N ARG A 156 1.03 11.61 -5.90
CA ARG A 156 1.18 12.48 -7.08
C ARG A 156 -0.08 12.74 -7.88
N MET A 157 -0.77 11.71 -8.36
CA MET A 157 -2.16 11.78 -8.82
C MET A 157 -3.09 11.37 -7.69
N HIS A 158 -3.28 12.27 -6.72
CA HIS A 158 -4.10 12.03 -5.53
C HIS A 158 -5.46 11.42 -5.89
N ARG A 159 -5.61 10.14 -5.57
CA ARG A 159 -6.83 9.36 -5.75
C ARG A 159 -6.87 8.23 -4.73
N VAL A 160 -8.07 7.75 -4.47
CA VAL A 160 -8.33 6.54 -3.70
C VAL A 160 -9.12 5.62 -4.62
N ALA A 161 -8.65 4.40 -4.86
CA ALA A 161 -9.28 3.49 -5.82
C ALA A 161 -9.48 2.09 -5.23
N GLN A 162 -10.54 1.43 -5.66
CA GLN A 162 -10.89 0.08 -5.21
C GLN A 162 -10.57 -0.96 -6.26
N TYR A 163 -10.08 -2.12 -5.82
CA TYR A 163 -9.67 -3.23 -6.66
C TYR A 163 -10.25 -4.54 -6.11
N GLN A 164 -10.73 -5.40 -7.00
CA GLN A 164 -11.01 -6.79 -6.63
C GLN A 164 -9.68 -7.50 -6.42
N ILE A 165 -9.48 -8.11 -5.25
CA ILE A 165 -8.30 -8.94 -5.00
C ILE A 165 -8.46 -10.26 -5.74
N ASP A 166 -7.57 -10.49 -6.70
CA ASP A 166 -7.38 -11.76 -7.42
C ASP A 166 -5.88 -11.89 -7.72
N PRO A 167 -5.11 -12.55 -6.83
CA PRO A 167 -3.65 -12.58 -6.93
C PRO A 167 -3.10 -13.21 -8.21
N ASP A 168 -3.92 -14.00 -8.91
CA ASP A 168 -3.54 -14.65 -10.17
C ASP A 168 -4.04 -13.87 -11.40
N ASN A 169 -4.81 -12.80 -11.21
CA ASN A 169 -5.43 -12.05 -12.30
C ASN A 169 -5.91 -10.65 -11.87
N MET A 170 -5.04 -9.88 -11.20
CA MET A 170 -5.34 -8.50 -10.80
C MET A 170 -5.82 -7.66 -11.98
N LYS A 171 -6.91 -6.93 -11.76
CA LYS A 171 -7.62 -6.14 -12.78
C LYS A 171 -7.47 -4.63 -12.55
N PRO A 172 -7.87 -3.82 -13.54
CA PRO A 172 -8.09 -2.37 -13.35
C PRO A 172 -8.95 -2.05 -12.12
N PRO A 173 -8.89 -0.81 -11.61
CA PRO A 173 -9.74 -0.40 -10.49
C PRO A 173 -11.23 -0.55 -10.84
N LEU A 174 -12.02 -1.00 -9.86
CA LEU A 174 -13.47 -1.08 -9.91
C LEU A 174 -14.10 0.32 -9.95
N CYS A 175 -13.55 1.23 -9.15
CA CYS A 175 -13.96 2.63 -9.06
C CYS A 175 -12.89 3.48 -8.37
N GLU A 176 -13.04 4.80 -8.48
CA GLU A 176 -12.35 5.77 -7.64
C GLU A 176 -13.33 6.38 -6.62
N LEU A 177 -12.84 6.67 -5.42
CA LEU A 177 -13.59 7.26 -4.32
C LEU A 177 -13.23 8.74 -4.16
N ASP A 178 -14.22 9.55 -3.78
CA ASP A 178 -13.97 10.92 -3.36
C ASP A 178 -13.39 10.93 -1.94
N PHE A 179 -12.16 11.42 -1.82
CA PHE A 179 -11.43 11.48 -0.55
C PHE A 179 -11.80 12.70 0.32
N LEU A 180 -12.70 13.58 -0.14
CA LEU A 180 -13.30 14.71 0.57
C LEU A 180 -12.35 15.86 1.00
N VAL A 181 -11.06 15.61 1.20
CA VAL A 181 -10.06 16.66 1.44
C VAL A 181 -9.94 17.51 0.15
N PRO A 182 -9.95 18.85 0.23
CA PRO A 182 -9.79 19.67 -0.98
C PRO A 182 -8.44 19.41 -1.66
N ARG A 183 -8.46 19.17 -2.98
CA ARG A 183 -7.27 18.82 -3.77
C ARG A 183 -6.13 19.83 -3.66
N ASN A 184 -6.44 21.11 -3.48
CA ASN A 184 -5.46 22.20 -3.34
C ASN A 184 -4.73 22.19 -1.99
N GLU A 185 -5.26 21.47 -1.00
CA GLU A 185 -4.61 21.30 0.31
C GLU A 185 -3.61 20.14 0.31
N LEU A 186 -3.75 19.19 -0.63
CA LEU A 186 -2.83 18.08 -0.79
C LEU A 186 -1.55 18.56 -1.45
N ARG A 187 -0.45 18.49 -0.71
CA ARG A 187 0.88 18.85 -1.22
C ARG A 187 1.41 17.76 -2.14
N GLN A 188 2.20 18.17 -3.12
CA GLN A 188 2.86 17.25 -4.04
C GLN A 188 3.82 16.32 -3.26
N ASN A 189 3.69 15.01 -3.47
CA ASN A 189 4.41 13.94 -2.75
C ASN A 189 4.14 13.92 -1.22
N ARG A 190 2.89 14.22 -0.81
CA ARG A 190 2.39 14.16 0.58
C ARG A 190 0.91 13.79 0.61
N GLY A 191 0.56 12.77 -0.16
CA GLY A 191 -0.78 12.26 -0.38
C GLY A 191 -1.33 11.48 0.81
N PHE A 192 -2.14 10.46 0.53
CA PHE A 192 -2.75 9.63 1.57
C PHE A 192 -1.91 8.38 1.83
N GLU A 193 -1.31 8.36 3.01
CA GLU A 193 -0.45 7.27 3.51
C GLU A 193 -1.28 6.24 4.27
N THR A 194 -2.26 6.70 5.05
CA THR A 194 -3.17 5.81 5.76
C THR A 194 -4.47 5.64 5.00
N VAL A 195 -4.84 4.39 4.77
CA VAL A 195 -6.19 3.98 4.35
C VAL A 195 -6.63 2.86 5.29
N ALA A 196 -7.74 3.05 6.02
CA ALA A 196 -8.16 2.09 7.03
C ALA A 196 -9.69 2.03 7.19
N TYR A 197 -10.23 0.82 7.32
CA TYR A 197 -11.63 0.61 7.70
C TYR A 197 -11.75 0.55 9.22
N SER A 198 -12.61 1.38 9.80
CA SER A 198 -12.86 1.31 11.24
C SER A 198 -13.76 0.14 11.63
N ALA A 199 -13.58 -0.36 12.84
CA ALA A 199 -14.49 -1.32 13.45
C ALA A 199 -15.90 -0.72 13.66
N GLY A 200 -16.94 -1.54 13.50
CA GLY A 200 -18.31 -1.18 13.83
C GLY A 200 -18.99 -0.20 12.85
N LYS A 201 -19.46 0.96 13.37
CA LYS A 201 -20.27 1.92 12.60
C LYS A 201 -19.45 2.90 11.75
N GLY A 202 -18.13 2.92 11.91
CA GLY A 202 -17.31 3.89 11.21
C GLY A 202 -17.00 3.44 9.77
N GLY A 203 -16.61 4.42 8.97
CA GLY A 203 -16.36 4.24 7.55
C GLY A 203 -14.93 3.89 7.22
N LEU A 204 -14.64 4.02 5.93
CA LEU A 204 -13.29 4.14 5.41
C LEU A 204 -12.71 5.49 5.82
N VAL A 205 -11.54 5.48 6.44
CA VAL A 205 -10.76 6.65 6.85
C VAL A 205 -9.51 6.75 5.99
N VAL A 206 -9.17 7.97 5.60
CA VAL A 206 -7.92 8.31 4.94
C VAL A 206 -7.20 9.41 5.72
N VAL A 207 -5.88 9.30 5.85
CA VAL A 207 -5.03 10.31 6.52
C VAL A 207 -3.86 10.64 5.61
N SER A 208 -3.60 11.93 5.43
CA SER A 208 -2.45 12.37 4.64
C SER A 208 -1.13 12.24 5.38
N GLU A 209 -0.01 12.18 4.67
CA GLU A 209 1.33 12.15 5.28
C GLU A 209 1.57 13.41 6.13
N LYS A 210 1.47 14.57 5.46
CA LYS A 210 1.87 15.89 5.98
C LYS A 210 1.26 17.04 5.18
N SER A 211 0.03 16.87 4.71
CA SER A 211 -0.78 17.96 4.18
C SER A 211 -1.45 18.68 5.36
N LEU A 212 -1.10 19.95 5.58
CA LEU A 212 -1.37 20.65 6.84
C LEU A 212 -2.46 21.71 6.68
N ASP A 213 -3.35 21.80 7.68
CA ASP A 213 -4.26 22.92 7.84
C ASP A 213 -3.52 24.19 8.30
N VAL A 214 -4.27 25.28 8.47
CA VAL A 214 -3.74 26.58 8.93
C VAL A 214 -3.20 26.55 10.37
N ALA A 215 -3.61 25.57 11.18
CA ALA A 215 -3.14 25.36 12.55
C ALA A 215 -1.95 24.38 12.62
N GLY A 216 -1.53 23.81 11.49
CA GLY A 216 -0.44 22.84 11.40
C GLY A 216 -0.85 21.39 11.69
N ASN A 217 -2.15 21.09 11.73
CA ASN A 217 -2.67 19.72 11.87
C ASN A 217 -2.75 19.04 10.52
N ILE A 218 -2.64 17.71 10.50
CA ILE A 218 -2.60 16.89 9.28
C ILE A 218 -4.02 16.61 8.80
N PHE A 219 -4.30 16.78 7.51
CA PHE A 219 -5.62 16.52 6.92
C PHE A 219 -5.95 15.02 6.92
N ALA A 220 -7.20 14.73 7.28
CA ALA A 220 -7.79 13.40 7.25
C ALA A 220 -9.27 13.48 6.87
N ALA A 221 -9.86 12.36 6.46
CA ALA A 221 -11.28 12.29 6.16
C ALA A 221 -11.87 10.93 6.47
N ILE A 222 -13.11 10.93 6.95
CA ILE A 222 -14.01 9.77 6.91
C ILE A 222 -14.72 9.84 5.57
N ILE A 223 -14.44 8.92 4.66
CA ILE A 223 -14.89 9.00 3.25
C ILE A 223 -16.09 8.09 2.96
N GLU A 224 -16.40 7.17 3.87
CA GLU A 224 -17.62 6.33 3.84
C GLU A 224 -18.41 6.37 5.16
N GLY A 225 -19.66 5.90 5.14
CA GLY A 225 -20.49 5.80 6.36
C GLY A 225 -21.18 7.10 6.81
N PRO A 226 -21.88 7.07 7.96
CA PRO A 226 -22.73 8.17 8.43
C PRO A 226 -21.96 9.39 8.97
N GLN A 227 -20.69 9.21 9.34
CA GLN A 227 -19.82 10.26 9.89
C GLN A 227 -18.93 10.92 8.84
N LYS A 228 -19.25 10.75 7.53
CA LYS A 228 -18.46 11.30 6.42
C LYS A 228 -18.08 12.76 6.62
N GLY A 229 -16.80 13.08 6.43
CA GLY A 229 -16.31 14.45 6.48
C GLY A 229 -14.84 14.55 6.83
N VAL A 230 -14.30 15.75 6.59
CA VAL A 230 -12.92 16.10 6.91
C VAL A 230 -12.77 16.29 8.42
N PHE A 231 -11.68 15.79 8.95
CA PHE A 231 -11.16 16.06 10.29
C PHE A 231 -9.65 16.28 10.16
N THR A 232 -8.97 16.55 11.26
CA THR A 232 -7.51 16.66 11.24
C THR A 232 -6.90 15.82 12.34
N VAL A 233 -5.65 15.38 12.16
CA VAL A 233 -4.85 14.71 13.17
C VAL A 233 -3.84 15.72 13.69
N LYS A 234 -3.76 15.89 15.01
CA LYS A 234 -2.80 16.81 15.61
C LYS A 234 -1.39 16.35 15.30
N ARG A 235 -0.63 17.24 14.67
CA ARG A 235 0.78 16.99 14.42
C ARG A 235 1.56 17.17 15.73
N ASP A 236 2.45 16.23 16.01
CA ASP A 236 3.31 16.28 17.18
C ASP A 236 4.77 16.00 16.78
N GLY A 237 5.64 16.97 17.06
CA GLY A 237 7.07 16.88 16.77
C GLY A 237 7.43 16.85 15.28
N GLU A 238 8.43 16.02 14.96
CA GLU A 238 9.05 15.88 13.64
C GLU A 238 8.50 14.70 12.83
N PHE A 239 7.54 13.95 13.38
CA PHE A 239 7.00 12.76 12.77
C PHE A 239 5.92 13.08 11.72
N ASP A 240 5.92 12.27 10.67
CA ASP A 240 4.97 12.27 9.57
C ASP A 240 4.27 10.90 9.52
N ILE A 241 3.00 10.85 9.11
CA ILE A 241 2.17 9.64 9.15
C ILE A 241 2.51 8.75 7.96
N THR A 242 2.65 7.43 8.17
CA THR A 242 2.98 6.49 7.09
C THR A 242 1.93 5.38 6.90
N ASP A 243 1.24 4.94 7.96
CA ASP A 243 0.10 4.03 7.84
C ASP A 243 -0.74 4.01 9.14
N GLY A 244 -1.86 3.31 9.11
CA GLY A 244 -2.73 3.13 10.26
C GLY A 244 -3.70 1.97 10.12
N ALA A 245 -4.04 1.35 11.24
CA ALA A 245 -5.07 0.32 11.31
C ALA A 245 -5.92 0.49 12.58
N PHE A 246 -7.20 0.16 12.46
CA PHE A 246 -8.10 0.25 13.60
C PHE A 246 -7.96 -0.94 14.54
N LEU A 247 -7.94 -0.63 15.82
CA LEU A 247 -8.01 -1.60 16.91
C LEU A 247 -9.45 -2.12 17.06
N PRO A 248 -9.66 -3.29 17.70
CA PRO A 248 -10.99 -3.87 17.90
C PRO A 248 -11.97 -2.97 18.68
N ASP A 249 -11.45 -2.10 19.54
CA ASP A 249 -12.23 -1.11 20.30
C ASP A 249 -12.62 0.14 19.50
N GLY A 250 -12.13 0.26 18.26
CA GLY A 250 -12.42 1.36 17.35
C GLY A 250 -11.40 2.51 17.38
N ASP A 251 -10.39 2.47 18.26
CA ASP A 251 -9.29 3.42 18.21
C ASP A 251 -8.42 3.17 16.98
N LEU A 252 -7.78 4.22 16.47
CA LEU A 252 -6.87 4.12 15.33
C LEU A 252 -5.43 4.06 15.82
N LEU A 253 -4.71 2.98 15.52
CA LEU A 253 -3.28 2.92 15.70
C LEU A 253 -2.61 3.53 14.47
N LEU A 254 -1.90 4.64 14.64
CA LEU A 254 -1.12 5.30 13.60
C LEU A 254 0.36 4.96 13.75
N LEU A 255 0.98 4.58 12.64
CA LEU A 255 2.43 4.54 12.48
C LEU A 255 2.89 5.89 11.93
N GLU A 256 3.91 6.43 12.57
CA GLU A 256 4.53 7.66 12.16
C GLU A 256 6.04 7.50 12.11
N ARG A 257 6.68 8.16 11.16
CA ARG A 257 8.10 8.08 10.89
C ARG A 257 8.74 9.46 10.89
N SER A 258 10.00 9.53 11.27
CA SER A 258 10.84 10.72 11.12
C SER A 258 12.21 10.32 10.57
N PHE A 259 12.79 11.20 9.75
CA PHE A 259 14.16 11.05 9.28
C PHE A 259 14.90 12.39 9.31
N SER A 260 16.11 12.38 9.84
CA SER A 260 17.09 13.44 9.62
C SER A 260 18.49 12.86 9.47
N MET A 261 19.36 13.55 8.74
CA MET A 261 20.76 13.12 8.59
C MET A 261 21.50 13.02 9.94
N ALA A 262 21.10 13.82 10.94
CA ALA A 262 21.76 13.86 12.24
C ALA A 262 21.26 12.78 13.21
N SER A 263 19.97 12.47 13.18
CA SER A 263 19.33 11.52 14.10
C SER A 263 19.08 10.14 13.50
N GLY A 264 19.24 9.98 12.19
CA GLY A 264 18.80 8.79 11.46
C GLY A 264 17.27 8.68 11.43
N VAL A 265 16.79 7.45 11.24
CA VAL A 265 15.36 7.12 11.21
C VAL A 265 14.83 6.93 12.63
N LYS A 266 13.60 7.37 12.83
CA LYS A 266 12.77 7.08 14.00
C LYS A 266 11.40 6.63 13.54
N MET A 267 10.75 5.84 14.37
CA MET A 267 9.34 5.51 14.21
C MET A 267 8.62 5.67 15.54
N ARG A 268 7.30 5.82 15.50
CA ARG A 268 6.45 5.71 16.68
C ARG A 268 5.07 5.17 16.32
N LEU A 269 4.44 4.54 17.31
CA LEU A 269 3.04 4.13 17.27
C LEU A 269 2.23 5.03 18.19
N ARG A 270 1.18 5.65 17.66
CA ARG A 270 0.28 6.53 18.42
C ARG A 270 -1.14 5.99 18.37
N ARG A 271 -1.80 5.90 19.52
CA ARG A 271 -3.18 5.43 19.63
C ARG A 271 -4.12 6.63 19.64
N ILE A 272 -4.88 6.80 18.57
CA ILE A 272 -5.83 7.89 18.39
C ILE A 272 -7.21 7.45 18.88
N ALA A 273 -7.76 8.20 19.83
CA ALA A 273 -9.05 7.88 20.42
C ALA A 273 -10.16 7.97 19.37
N SER A 274 -10.98 6.92 19.28
CA SER A 274 -12.08 6.78 18.33
C SER A 274 -13.09 7.93 18.39
N ASP A 275 -13.36 8.47 19.58
CA ASP A 275 -14.29 9.57 19.80
C ASP A 275 -13.79 10.91 19.22
N SER A 276 -12.48 11.03 18.99
CA SER A 276 -11.83 12.18 18.38
C SER A 276 -11.84 12.12 16.84
N ILE A 277 -12.09 10.94 16.27
CA ILE A 277 -12.21 10.71 14.82
C ILE A 277 -13.63 11.04 14.37
N ALA A 278 -13.90 12.32 14.16
CA ALA A 278 -15.19 12.80 13.66
C ALA A 278 -15.03 14.11 12.88
N ARG A 279 -15.99 14.37 11.98
CA ARG A 279 -16.01 15.59 11.16
C ARG A 279 -15.75 16.85 12.00
N GLY A 280 -14.77 17.65 11.57
CA GLY A 280 -14.40 18.93 12.17
C GLY A 280 -13.63 18.84 13.50
N LYS A 281 -13.34 17.64 14.00
CA LYS A 281 -12.50 17.45 15.18
C LYS A 281 -11.01 17.45 14.83
N VAL A 282 -10.19 17.67 15.86
CA VAL A 282 -8.76 17.40 15.85
C VAL A 282 -8.54 16.12 16.66
N ALA A 283 -8.13 15.06 15.98
CA ALA A 283 -7.84 13.77 16.56
C ALA A 283 -6.43 13.75 17.15
N ASP A 284 -6.26 13.17 18.34
CA ASP A 284 -5.00 13.12 19.07
C ASP A 284 -5.00 11.90 20.00
N GLY A 285 -3.84 11.55 20.55
CA GLY A 285 -3.73 10.48 21.54
C GLY A 285 -2.30 10.14 21.93
N PRO A 286 -2.11 9.23 22.92
CA PRO A 286 -0.80 8.92 23.47
C PRO A 286 0.09 8.14 22.50
N VAL A 287 1.40 8.38 22.60
CA VAL A 287 2.42 7.53 21.98
C VAL A 287 2.56 6.26 22.82
N LEU A 288 2.41 5.09 22.18
CA LEU A 288 2.56 3.79 22.82
C LEU A 288 3.99 3.26 22.75
N LEU A 289 4.68 3.55 21.64
CA LEU A 289 6.04 3.14 21.37
C LEU A 289 6.74 4.21 20.55
N GLU A 290 7.97 4.56 20.93
CA GLU A 290 8.88 5.34 20.10
C GLU A 290 10.22 4.60 20.01
N ALA A 291 10.77 4.50 18.80
CA ALA A 291 12.03 3.82 18.55
C ALA A 291 12.91 4.64 17.60
N ASN A 292 14.21 4.50 17.77
CA ASN A 292 15.25 5.14 16.95
C ASN A 292 16.26 4.09 16.44
N MET A 293 17.38 4.54 15.88
CA MET A 293 18.45 3.69 15.35
C MET A 293 19.09 2.70 16.37
N GLY A 294 18.77 2.79 17.67
CA GLY A 294 19.12 1.78 18.68
C GLY A 294 18.24 0.52 18.65
N TYR A 295 17.21 0.50 17.81
CA TYR A 295 16.25 -0.58 17.66
C TYR A 295 16.31 -1.17 16.25
N GLN A 296 15.71 -2.35 16.07
CA GLN A 296 15.56 -3.02 14.78
C GLN A 296 14.42 -2.40 13.96
N ILE A 297 14.58 -1.13 13.62
CA ILE A 297 13.67 -0.38 12.75
C ILE A 297 14.40 0.08 11.49
N ASP A 298 13.62 0.51 10.50
CA ASP A 298 14.12 1.20 9.31
C ASP A 298 13.05 2.22 8.86
N ASN A 299 12.94 2.50 7.56
CA ASN A 299 11.84 3.28 6.97
C ASN A 299 10.49 2.56 7.15
N MET A 300 9.98 2.48 8.39
CA MET A 300 8.72 1.81 8.69
C MET A 300 7.60 2.53 7.94
N GLU A 301 6.92 1.83 7.03
CA GLU A 301 5.89 2.41 6.17
C GLU A 301 4.52 1.78 6.48
N GLY A 302 4.42 0.45 6.49
CA GLY A 302 3.14 -0.24 6.63
C GLY A 302 2.88 -0.89 8.00
N LEU A 303 1.61 -1.00 8.39
CA LEU A 303 1.18 -1.75 9.58
C LEU A 303 -0.14 -2.50 9.38
N ASP A 304 -0.32 -3.61 10.08
CA ASP A 304 -1.64 -4.23 10.21
C ASP A 304 -1.90 -4.74 11.64
N VAL A 305 -3.18 -4.81 11.99
CA VAL A 305 -3.66 -5.27 13.31
C VAL A 305 -4.53 -6.51 13.11
N TRP A 306 -4.21 -7.58 13.82
CA TRP A 306 -4.90 -8.87 13.67
C TRP A 306 -4.94 -9.63 14.99
N GLN A 307 -5.85 -10.60 15.11
CA GLN A 307 -5.93 -11.46 16.28
C GLN A 307 -5.24 -12.80 16.01
N ARG A 308 -4.29 -13.16 16.86
CA ARG A 308 -3.60 -14.45 16.79
C ARG A 308 -4.50 -15.57 17.31
N SER A 309 -4.21 -16.81 16.90
CA SER A 309 -5.01 -17.98 17.25
C SER A 309 -5.14 -18.25 18.76
N ASP A 310 -4.26 -17.69 19.59
CA ASP A 310 -4.31 -17.75 21.05
C ASP A 310 -5.06 -16.55 21.69
N GLY A 311 -5.62 -15.67 20.87
CA GLY A 311 -6.38 -14.49 21.29
C GLY A 311 -5.57 -13.21 21.42
N ALA A 312 -4.23 -13.27 21.29
CA ALA A 312 -3.39 -12.09 21.40
C ALA A 312 -3.68 -11.07 20.28
N LEU A 313 -3.77 -9.79 20.63
CA LEU A 313 -3.88 -8.70 19.67
C LEU A 313 -2.48 -8.39 19.13
N MET A 314 -2.31 -8.52 17.82
CA MET A 314 -1.03 -8.41 17.16
C MET A 314 -0.95 -7.10 16.37
N VAL A 315 0.23 -6.48 16.41
CA VAL A 315 0.63 -5.37 15.54
C VAL A 315 1.80 -5.86 14.70
N SER A 316 1.60 -5.96 13.40
CA SER A 316 2.64 -6.31 12.44
C SER A 316 3.07 -5.05 11.68
N LEU A 317 4.37 -4.83 11.52
CA LEU A 317 4.94 -3.68 10.84
C LEU A 317 5.84 -4.12 9.68
N ILE A 318 5.90 -3.34 8.61
CA ILE A 318 6.89 -3.49 7.54
C ILE A 318 7.67 -2.19 7.32
N SER A 319 8.90 -2.31 6.83
CA SER A 319 9.65 -1.17 6.31
C SER A 319 9.86 -1.25 4.82
N ASP A 320 10.01 -0.06 4.25
CA ASP A 320 10.50 0.17 2.91
C ASP A 320 12.04 0.30 2.91
N ASP A 321 12.67 -0.17 1.85
CA ASP A 321 14.09 0.06 1.59
C ASP A 321 14.36 1.28 0.69
N ASN A 322 13.35 1.95 0.13
CA ASN A 322 13.44 2.97 -0.94
C ASN A 322 14.36 2.53 -2.10
N HIS A 323 14.55 1.23 -2.31
CA HIS A 323 15.63 0.65 -3.13
C HIS A 323 17.04 1.22 -2.84
N SER A 324 17.27 1.61 -1.59
CA SER A 324 18.53 2.10 -1.05
C SER A 324 19.32 0.97 -0.41
N ILE A 325 20.62 0.89 -0.69
CA ILE A 325 21.53 -0.09 -0.06
C ILE A 325 21.72 0.14 1.45
N LEU A 326 21.24 1.27 1.98
CA LEU A 326 21.38 1.64 3.39
C LEU A 326 20.17 1.26 4.24
N GLN A 327 19.06 0.91 3.60
CA GLN A 327 17.79 0.59 4.24
C GLN A 327 17.45 -0.88 4.04
N ARG A 328 16.57 -1.39 4.90
CA ARG A 328 16.23 -2.81 4.99
C ARG A 328 14.73 -2.98 4.80
N ASN A 329 14.34 -4.08 4.15
CA ASN A 329 12.97 -4.59 4.22
C ASN A 329 12.84 -5.40 5.50
N LEU A 330 12.10 -4.88 6.48
CA LEU A 330 11.85 -5.52 7.76
C LEU A 330 10.40 -5.94 7.85
N TYR A 331 10.14 -7.00 8.60
CA TYR A 331 8.83 -7.40 9.09
C TYR A 331 8.93 -7.60 10.61
N LEU A 332 8.15 -6.89 11.40
CA LEU A 332 8.21 -6.94 12.87
C LEU A 332 6.84 -7.28 13.46
N GLU A 333 6.79 -8.06 14.54
CA GLU A 333 5.55 -8.38 15.25
C GLU A 333 5.63 -8.04 16.73
N PHE A 334 4.56 -7.43 17.23
CA PHE A 334 4.34 -7.13 18.63
C PHE A 334 2.98 -7.64 19.07
N ILE A 335 2.87 -8.12 20.31
CA ILE A 335 1.58 -8.20 21.00
C ILE A 335 1.29 -6.82 21.57
N LEU A 336 0.10 -6.30 21.34
CA LEU A 336 -0.42 -5.13 22.04
C LEU A 336 -1.26 -5.62 23.23
N HIS A 337 -0.79 -5.31 24.43
CA HIS A 337 -1.55 -5.58 25.65
C HIS A 337 -2.55 -4.45 25.91
N ASP A 338 -3.73 -4.79 26.43
CA ASP A 338 -4.65 -3.80 26.97
C ASP A 338 -4.03 -3.12 28.21
N ASP A 339 -4.32 -1.83 28.39
CA ASP A 339 -3.87 -1.04 29.55
C ASP A 339 -4.56 -1.46 30.88
#